data_AF-A0A4U9EK81-F1
#
_entry.id   AF-A0A4U9EK81-F1
#
_cell.length_a   1.000
_cell.length_b   1.000
_cell.length_c   1.000
_cell.angle_alpha   90.00
_cell.angle_beta   90.00
_cell.angle_gamma   90.00
#
_symmetry.space_group_name_H-M   'P 1'
#
loop_
_entity.id
_entity.type
_entity.pdbx_description
1 polymer ?
#
loop_
_entity_poly.entity_id
_entity_poly.type
_entity_poly.pdbx_seq_one_letter_code
_entity_poly.pdbx_strand_id
1 'polypeptide(L)'
;MRVPHHINILFSPLVLKPHFLDSLHFIVILPNLKFSSQVFGAHHLHQADCPEQTAIMRIPYVSNPPETKTEEHAAIVKRIEERRAPRPLQSLDLALLHSPHVADGWNSFLGAVRTKTSLSDDLRELAISRVAVCNKAWYEWKHHAPLAVKGGVSEAGLEAIKQDTLGERPAELSEKQWAVILFTDEMTRNVQVEDETFDRLREFFNEQEIVEITATVACYNCVSRFLVALDVGERNGTDPEAVTGH
;
A
#
# COMPACT_ATOMS: atom_id res chain seq x y z
N MET A 1 -24.99 -34.92 -63.17
CA MET A 1 -26.08 -33.98 -62.82
C MET A 1 -25.65 -33.23 -61.56
N ARG A 2 -25.43 -31.91 -61.70
CA ARG A 2 -25.08 -30.86 -60.71
C ARG A 2 -23.80 -31.05 -59.84
N VAL A 3 -23.08 -29.92 -59.76
CA VAL A 3 -21.66 -29.68 -59.45
C VAL A 3 -21.48 -29.31 -57.96
N PRO A 4 -20.34 -29.59 -57.31
CA PRO A 4 -20.08 -29.22 -55.92
C PRO A 4 -19.62 -27.75 -55.77
N HIS A 5 -20.01 -27.09 -54.68
CA HIS A 5 -19.48 -25.77 -54.31
C HIS A 5 -18.29 -25.91 -53.35
N HIS A 6 -17.11 -25.60 -53.88
CA HIS A 6 -15.90 -25.29 -53.13
C HIS A 6 -16.04 -23.89 -52.48
N ILE A 7 -15.67 -23.76 -51.21
CA ILE A 7 -15.30 -22.47 -50.61
C ILE A 7 -13.78 -22.50 -50.45
N ASN A 8 -13.12 -21.72 -51.30
CA ASN A 8 -11.68 -21.52 -51.28
C ASN A 8 -11.36 -20.22 -50.55
N ILE A 9 -10.35 -20.30 -49.69
CA ILE A 9 -9.66 -19.21 -49.01
C ILE A 9 -8.98 -18.32 -50.07
N LEU A 10 -9.24 -17.01 -50.04
CA LEU A 10 -8.50 -16.03 -50.83
C LEU A 10 -7.92 -14.96 -49.91
N PHE A 11 -6.59 -14.96 -49.85
CA PHE A 11 -5.76 -13.82 -49.44
C PHE A 11 -5.95 -12.66 -50.44
N SER A 12 -6.05 -11.44 -49.95
CA SER A 12 -5.85 -10.23 -50.75
C SER A 12 -4.76 -9.37 -50.11
N PRO A 13 -3.70 -8.99 -50.84
CA PRO A 13 -2.67 -8.08 -50.37
C PRO A 13 -2.99 -6.65 -50.85
N LEU A 14 -2.90 -5.64 -49.97
CA LEU A 14 -2.85 -4.25 -50.41
C LEU A 14 -1.79 -3.45 -49.62
N VAL A 15 -0.60 -3.41 -50.23
CA VAL A 15 0.28 -2.26 -50.54
C VAL A 15 0.32 -1.05 -49.59
N LEU A 16 1.57 -0.66 -49.32
CA LEU A 16 2.14 0.36 -48.44
C LEU A 16 2.33 1.74 -49.12
N LYS A 17 2.37 2.82 -48.28
CA LYS A 17 3.05 4.15 -48.38
C LYS A 17 2.31 5.36 -49.04
N PRO A 18 2.80 6.63 -48.86
CA PRO A 18 3.11 7.40 -47.63
C PRO A 18 2.63 8.89 -47.73
N HIS A 19 3.11 9.78 -46.83
CA HIS A 19 3.01 11.27 -46.79
C HIS A 19 1.90 11.85 -45.89
N PHE A 20 2.04 12.94 -45.12
CA PHE A 20 3.13 13.86 -44.70
C PHE A 20 2.49 14.76 -43.61
N LEU A 21 3.25 15.14 -42.55
CA LEU A 21 3.19 16.43 -41.80
C LEU A 21 1.85 16.86 -41.14
N ASP A 22 1.74 17.54 -40.01
CA ASP A 22 2.66 18.39 -39.26
C ASP A 22 2.18 18.54 -37.81
N SER A 23 3.14 18.81 -36.92
CA SER A 23 2.92 19.25 -35.54
C SER A 23 2.43 20.70 -35.52
N LEU A 24 1.48 21.04 -34.65
CA LEU A 24 1.20 22.43 -34.30
C LEU A 24 1.09 22.62 -32.79
N HIS A 25 2.20 23.11 -32.25
CA HIS A 25 2.27 23.88 -31.01
C HIS A 25 1.36 25.11 -31.14
N PHE A 26 0.49 25.33 -30.15
CA PHE A 26 -0.15 26.64 -29.98
C PHE A 26 0.88 27.61 -29.39
N ILE A 27 1.60 28.31 -30.27
CA ILE A 27 2.32 29.54 -29.94
C ILE A 27 1.35 30.70 -30.21
N VAL A 28 0.86 31.32 -29.14
CA VAL A 28 0.17 32.62 -29.22
C VAL A 28 1.25 33.70 -29.30
N ILE A 29 1.47 34.25 -30.50
CA ILE A 29 2.27 35.47 -30.70
C ILE A 29 1.32 36.66 -30.60
N LEU A 30 1.42 37.44 -29.52
CA LEU A 30 0.93 38.81 -29.47
C LEU A 30 2.08 39.77 -29.84
N PRO A 31 1.89 40.74 -30.75
CA PRO A 31 2.96 41.61 -31.19
C PRO A 31 3.14 42.83 -30.27
N ASN A 32 4.40 43.16 -30.00
CA ASN A 32 4.91 44.49 -29.67
C ASN A 32 4.31 45.22 -28.45
N LEU A 33 4.88 44.96 -27.25
CA LEU A 33 5.06 46.01 -26.26
C LEU A 33 6.53 46.05 -25.81
N LYS A 34 7.17 47.19 -26.07
CA LYS A 34 8.45 47.55 -25.45
C LYS A 34 8.19 47.83 -23.97
N PHE A 35 8.72 47.00 -23.07
CA PHE A 35 8.81 47.33 -21.65
C PHE A 35 10.23 47.78 -21.32
N SER A 36 10.32 49.05 -20.93
CA SER A 36 11.48 49.72 -20.35
C SER A 36 11.87 49.03 -19.04
N SER A 37 13.15 48.68 -18.89
CA SER A 37 13.70 48.19 -17.62
C SER A 37 13.82 49.34 -16.63
N GLN A 38 12.78 49.56 -15.83
CA GLN A 38 12.90 50.32 -14.58
C GLN A 38 13.14 49.32 -13.43
N VAL A 39 14.32 49.45 -12.82
CA VAL A 39 14.71 48.77 -11.60
C VAL A 39 13.85 49.31 -10.47
N PHE A 40 12.86 48.54 -10.01
CA PHE A 40 12.13 48.84 -8.79
C PHE A 40 12.82 48.15 -7.61
N GLY A 41 13.16 48.98 -6.61
CA GLY A 41 13.95 48.62 -5.45
C GLY A 41 13.31 47.55 -4.57
N ALA A 42 14.18 46.85 -3.85
CA ALA A 42 13.83 45.84 -2.87
C ALA A 42 12.92 46.43 -1.77
N HIS A 43 11.62 46.18 -1.88
CA HIS A 43 10.73 46.25 -0.73
C HIS A 43 10.89 44.96 0.06
N HIS A 44 11.37 45.09 1.29
CA HIS A 44 11.33 44.06 2.32
C HIS A 44 9.90 43.52 2.43
N LEU A 45 9.65 42.37 1.81
CA LEU A 45 8.50 41.56 2.14
C LEU A 45 8.78 40.97 3.52
N HIS A 46 8.00 41.43 4.49
CA HIS A 46 7.91 40.83 5.81
C HIS A 46 7.53 39.37 5.57
N GLN A 47 8.48 38.47 5.84
CA GLN A 47 8.26 37.04 5.83
C GLN A 47 7.23 36.81 6.93
N ALA A 48 5.96 36.64 6.55
CA ALA A 48 4.98 36.11 7.47
C ALA A 48 5.50 34.71 7.83
N ASP A 49 5.88 34.54 9.09
CA ASP A 49 6.22 33.23 9.65
C ASP A 49 5.01 32.32 9.39
N CYS A 50 5.14 31.45 8.39
CA CYS A 50 4.21 30.36 8.19
C CYS A 50 4.37 29.49 9.43
N PRO A 51 3.31 29.24 10.22
CA PRO A 51 3.43 28.36 11.37
C PRO A 51 4.02 27.05 10.88
N GLU A 52 5.05 26.58 11.58
CA GLU A 52 5.70 25.30 11.36
C GLU A 52 4.60 24.25 11.21
N GLN A 53 4.33 23.89 9.97
CA GLN A 53 3.37 22.87 9.63
C GLN A 53 4.11 21.60 10.01
N THR A 54 3.96 21.18 11.27
CA THR A 54 4.34 19.85 11.69
C THR A 54 3.83 18.94 10.59
N ALA A 55 4.71 18.12 10.01
CA ALA A 55 4.29 17.19 8.99
C ALA A 55 3.17 16.36 9.63
N ILE A 56 1.95 16.62 9.20
CA ILE A 56 0.72 16.05 9.75
C ILE A 56 0.25 15.15 8.62
N MET A 57 -0.17 13.92 8.95
CA MET A 57 -1.18 13.17 8.20
C MET A 57 -2.10 14.13 7.42
N ARG A 58 -2.56 13.79 6.22
CA ARG A 58 -3.28 14.73 5.33
C ARG A 58 -4.52 15.40 5.95
N ILE A 59 -5.01 14.89 7.07
CA ILE A 59 -5.89 15.58 8.01
C ILE A 59 -5.29 15.49 9.43
N PRO A 60 -5.58 16.43 10.35
CA PRO A 60 -5.10 16.34 11.73
C PRO A 60 -5.55 15.04 12.40
N TYR A 61 -4.72 14.44 13.26
CA TYR A 61 -5.17 13.35 14.13
C TYR A 61 -6.29 13.82 15.07
N VAL A 62 -7.15 12.90 15.53
CA VAL A 62 -8.01 13.20 16.68
C VAL A 62 -7.15 13.53 17.90
N SER A 63 -7.71 14.29 18.84
CA SER A 63 -7.05 14.59 20.10
C SER A 63 -6.62 13.30 20.83
N ASN A 64 -5.55 13.37 21.61
CA ASN A 64 -5.13 12.29 22.49
C ASN A 64 -5.03 12.85 23.93
N PRO A 65 -5.98 12.53 24.83
CA PRO A 65 -7.04 11.53 24.68
C PRO A 65 -8.15 11.94 23.68
N PRO A 66 -8.84 10.96 23.04
CA PRO A 66 -9.95 11.26 22.13
C PRO A 66 -11.14 11.88 22.85
N GLU A 67 -11.68 12.97 22.30
CA GLU A 67 -12.93 13.55 22.77
C GLU A 67 -14.13 12.76 22.24
N THR A 68 -15.07 12.40 23.12
CA THR A 68 -16.26 11.60 22.75
C THR A 68 -17.55 12.33 23.09
N LYS A 69 -18.47 12.38 22.12
CA LYS A 69 -19.77 13.07 22.25
C LYS A 69 -20.90 12.19 22.80
N THR A 70 -20.76 10.87 22.72
CA THR A 70 -21.77 9.89 23.11
C THR A 70 -21.14 8.76 23.92
N GLU A 71 -21.94 8.10 24.76
CA GLU A 71 -21.50 6.93 25.53
C GLU A 71 -21.05 5.78 24.63
N GLU A 72 -21.71 5.61 23.48
CA GLU A 72 -21.32 4.61 22.47
C GLU A 72 -19.91 4.87 21.93
N HIS A 73 -19.59 6.12 21.57
CA HIS A 73 -18.25 6.47 21.11
C HIS A 73 -17.20 6.30 22.21
N ALA A 74 -17.54 6.65 23.45
CA ALA A 74 -16.67 6.39 24.61
C ALA A 74 -16.39 4.89 24.80
N ALA A 75 -17.41 4.04 24.63
CA ALA A 75 -17.25 2.60 24.71
C ALA A 75 -16.36 2.04 23.57
N ILE A 76 -16.42 2.61 22.38
CA ILE A 76 -15.54 2.26 21.25
C ILE A 76 -14.08 2.62 21.57
N VAL A 77 -13.82 3.87 21.98
CA VAL A 77 -12.47 4.33 22.34
C VAL A 77 -11.88 3.41 23.42
N LYS A 78 -12.66 3.11 24.46
CA LYS A 78 -12.25 2.22 25.54
C LYS A 78 -11.84 0.83 25.04
N ARG A 79 -12.61 0.20 24.12
CA ARG A 79 -12.23 -1.12 23.54
C ARG A 79 -10.89 -1.07 22.80
N ILE A 80 -10.62 0.03 22.09
CA ILE A 80 -9.37 0.21 21.34
C ILE A 80 -8.20 0.41 22.31
N GLU A 81 -8.39 1.19 23.38
CA GLU A 81 -7.42 1.37 24.45
C GLU A 81 -7.12 0.04 25.18
N GLU A 82 -8.15 -0.72 25.55
CA GLU A 82 -8.02 -2.03 26.21
C GLU A 82 -7.21 -3.00 25.35
N ARG A 83 -7.41 -3.03 24.02
CA ARG A 83 -6.59 -3.84 23.10
C ARG A 83 -5.12 -3.38 23.08
N ARG A 84 -4.85 -2.07 23.21
CA ARG A 84 -3.49 -1.52 23.14
C ARG A 84 -2.72 -1.66 24.44
N ALA A 85 -3.41 -1.71 25.57
CA ALA A 85 -2.82 -1.72 26.90
C ALA A 85 -1.68 -2.75 27.04
N PRO A 86 -0.57 -2.38 27.71
CA PRO A 86 -0.29 -1.10 28.36
C PRO A 86 0.25 -0.01 27.41
N ARG A 87 0.31 -0.27 26.09
CA ARG A 87 0.79 0.71 25.11
C ARG A 87 -0.29 1.78 24.83
N PRO A 88 0.10 3.00 24.47
CA PRO A 88 -0.86 4.04 24.09
C PRO A 88 -1.49 3.76 22.72
N LEU A 89 -2.56 4.50 22.41
CA LEU A 89 -3.09 4.63 21.06
C LEU A 89 -1.97 5.02 20.08
N GLN A 90 -2.01 4.42 18.89
CA GLN A 90 -1.03 4.66 17.82
C GLN A 90 -1.61 5.65 16.80
N SER A 91 -0.78 6.18 15.89
CA SER A 91 -1.21 7.11 14.84
C SER A 91 -2.38 6.56 14.02
N LEU A 92 -2.37 5.27 13.66
CA LEU A 92 -3.50 4.63 12.97
C LEU A 92 -4.80 4.63 13.80
N ASP A 93 -4.72 4.43 15.11
CA ASP A 93 -5.92 4.46 15.96
C ASP A 93 -6.50 5.88 15.99
N LEU A 94 -5.65 6.89 16.16
CA LEU A 94 -6.05 8.29 16.15
C LEU A 94 -6.58 8.74 14.78
N ALA A 95 -6.07 8.18 13.68
CA ALA A 95 -6.61 8.42 12.35
C ALA A 95 -8.01 7.83 12.16
N LEU A 96 -8.21 6.59 12.58
CA LEU A 96 -9.50 5.89 12.45
C LEU A 96 -10.60 6.50 13.31
N LEU A 97 -10.24 7.04 14.48
CA LEU A 97 -11.19 7.61 15.45
C LEU A 97 -11.89 8.88 14.98
N HIS A 98 -11.52 9.45 13.82
CA HIS A 98 -12.39 10.39 13.09
C HIS A 98 -13.76 9.79 12.74
N SER A 99 -13.82 8.46 12.65
CA SER A 99 -15.04 7.69 12.46
C SER A 99 -15.08 6.51 13.43
N PRO A 100 -15.67 6.69 14.64
CA PRO A 100 -15.67 5.66 15.68
C PRO A 100 -16.22 4.30 15.22
N HIS A 101 -17.31 4.27 14.44
CA HIS A 101 -17.85 3.00 13.93
C HIS A 101 -16.89 2.28 12.97
N VAL A 102 -16.16 3.04 12.13
CA VAL A 102 -15.12 2.46 11.27
C VAL A 102 -13.97 1.94 12.14
N ALA A 103 -13.54 2.70 13.15
CA ALA A 103 -12.50 2.28 14.08
C ALA A 103 -12.85 0.98 14.83
N ASP A 104 -14.10 0.81 15.24
CA ASP A 104 -14.56 -0.39 15.95
C ASP A 104 -14.65 -1.64 15.06
N GLY A 105 -15.19 -1.46 13.85
CA GLY A 105 -15.20 -2.53 12.84
C GLY A 105 -13.78 -2.95 12.45
N TRP A 106 -12.89 -1.97 12.26
CA TRP A 106 -11.47 -2.18 12.01
C TRP A 106 -10.79 -2.92 13.17
N ASN A 107 -11.09 -2.52 14.40
CA ASN A 107 -10.57 -3.16 15.60
C ASN A 107 -10.95 -4.66 15.66
N SER A 108 -12.20 -4.97 15.35
CA SER A 108 -12.75 -6.33 15.37
C SER A 108 -12.18 -7.20 14.26
N PHE A 109 -12.24 -6.73 13.00
CA PHE A 109 -11.79 -7.50 11.84
C PHE A 109 -10.27 -7.77 11.89
N LEU A 110 -9.45 -6.74 12.09
CA LEU A 110 -8.00 -6.93 12.19
C LEU A 110 -7.60 -7.68 13.45
N GLY A 111 -8.40 -7.59 14.52
CA GLY A 111 -8.23 -8.40 15.72
C GLY A 111 -8.32 -9.89 15.38
N ALA A 112 -9.36 -10.30 14.63
CA ALA A 112 -9.52 -11.68 14.20
C ALA A 112 -8.33 -12.16 13.32
N VAL A 113 -7.94 -11.37 12.31
CA VAL A 113 -6.81 -11.71 11.41
C VAL A 113 -5.50 -11.89 12.17
N ARG A 114 -5.23 -11.09 13.21
CA ARG A 114 -3.96 -11.16 13.96
C ARG A 114 -3.91 -12.25 15.03
N THR A 115 -5.04 -12.62 15.62
CA THR A 115 -5.03 -13.42 16.86
C THR A 115 -5.96 -14.63 16.87
N LYS A 116 -6.78 -14.81 15.83
CA LYS A 116 -7.79 -15.89 15.77
C LYS A 116 -7.68 -16.77 14.53
N THR A 117 -6.58 -16.67 13.79
CA THR A 117 -6.25 -17.55 12.65
C THR A 117 -5.37 -18.72 13.10
N SER A 118 -5.29 -19.75 12.27
CA SER A 118 -4.36 -20.88 12.43
C SER A 118 -2.94 -20.62 11.90
N LEU A 119 -2.74 -19.57 11.10
CA LEU A 119 -1.41 -19.22 10.56
C LEU A 119 -0.35 -18.98 11.65
N SER A 120 0.83 -19.55 11.43
CA SER A 120 2.01 -19.25 12.23
C SER A 120 2.48 -17.80 12.05
N ASP A 121 3.13 -17.27 13.09
CA ASP A 121 3.55 -15.87 13.15
C ASP A 121 4.52 -15.51 12.01
N ASP A 122 5.44 -16.41 11.66
CA ASP A 122 6.37 -16.18 10.55
C ASP A 122 5.63 -15.93 9.23
N LEU A 123 4.64 -16.77 8.88
CA LEU A 123 3.91 -16.66 7.61
C LEU A 123 2.97 -15.46 7.59
N ARG A 124 2.25 -15.22 8.69
CA ARG A 124 1.33 -14.08 8.79
C ARG A 124 2.10 -12.77 8.69
N GLU A 125 3.15 -12.59 9.48
CA GLU A 125 3.93 -11.35 9.50
C GLU A 125 4.79 -11.17 8.24
N LEU A 126 5.21 -12.26 7.59
CA LEU A 126 5.88 -12.22 6.29
C LEU A 126 4.95 -11.69 5.18
N ALA A 127 3.71 -12.20 5.11
CA ALA A 127 2.71 -11.69 4.17
C ALA A 127 2.45 -10.20 4.38
N ILE A 128 2.27 -9.78 5.63
CA ILE A 128 2.05 -8.37 6.00
C ILE A 128 3.24 -7.50 5.58
N SER A 129 4.45 -7.92 5.93
CA SER A 129 5.66 -7.19 5.59
C SER A 129 5.83 -7.06 4.07
N ARG A 130 5.45 -8.08 3.30
CA ARG A 130 5.51 -8.02 1.85
C ARG A 130 4.46 -7.07 1.25
N VAL A 131 3.23 -7.06 1.76
CA VAL A 131 2.22 -6.04 1.38
C VAL A 131 2.77 -4.62 1.61
N ALA A 132 3.42 -4.40 2.76
CA ALA A 132 4.00 -3.11 3.10
C ALA A 132 5.07 -2.67 2.09
N VAL A 133 5.93 -3.59 1.64
CA VAL A 133 6.93 -3.30 0.58
C VAL A 133 6.24 -2.95 -0.73
N CYS A 134 5.30 -3.78 -1.19
CA CYS A 134 4.62 -3.60 -2.47
C CYS A 134 3.87 -2.27 -2.56
N ASN A 135 3.27 -1.85 -1.45
CA ASN A 135 2.49 -0.61 -1.38
C ASN A 135 3.31 0.59 -0.84
N LYS A 136 4.60 0.41 -0.54
CA LYS A 136 5.48 1.41 0.11
C LYS A 136 4.88 1.96 1.42
N ALA A 137 4.17 1.12 2.17
CA ALA A 137 3.53 1.46 3.42
C ALA A 137 4.52 1.32 4.60
N TRP A 138 5.48 2.23 4.71
CA TRP A 138 6.58 2.07 5.68
C TRP A 138 6.17 2.18 7.14
N TYR A 139 5.02 2.80 7.44
CA TYR A 139 4.42 2.71 8.77
C TYR A 139 4.05 1.26 9.11
N GLU A 140 3.43 0.53 8.17
CA GLU A 140 3.09 -0.88 8.34
C GLU A 140 4.35 -1.74 8.48
N TRP A 141 5.33 -1.53 7.60
CA TRP A 141 6.63 -2.21 7.67
C TRP A 141 7.29 -2.05 9.05
N LYS A 142 7.39 -0.82 9.57
CA LYS A 142 8.00 -0.53 10.88
C LYS A 142 7.37 -1.35 12.01
N HIS A 143 6.06 -1.58 11.95
CA HIS A 143 5.34 -2.33 12.99
C HIS A 143 5.46 -3.84 12.83
N HIS A 144 5.55 -4.35 11.60
CA HIS A 144 5.41 -5.77 11.30
C HIS A 144 6.73 -6.50 11.00
N ALA A 145 7.71 -5.83 10.41
CA ALA A 145 9.03 -6.41 10.17
C ALA A 145 9.69 -6.99 11.44
N PRO A 146 9.67 -6.32 12.62
CA PRO A 146 10.20 -6.92 13.84
C PRO A 146 9.41 -8.14 14.33
N LEU A 147 8.11 -8.19 14.03
CA LEU A 147 7.25 -9.32 14.39
C LEU A 147 7.50 -10.52 13.48
N ALA A 148 7.80 -10.31 12.20
CA ALA A 148 8.23 -11.36 11.28
C ALA A 148 9.52 -12.03 11.78
N VAL A 149 10.52 -11.24 12.20
CA VAL A 149 11.75 -11.77 12.79
C VAL A 149 11.46 -12.56 14.05
N LYS A 150 10.65 -12.00 14.96
CA LYS A 150 10.24 -12.69 16.19
C LYS A 150 9.46 -13.99 15.92
N GLY A 151 8.68 -14.03 14.84
CA GLY A 151 7.89 -15.17 14.42
C GLY A 151 8.70 -16.31 13.81
N GLY A 152 9.95 -16.05 13.40
CA GLY A 152 10.88 -17.05 12.86
C GLY A 152 11.39 -16.78 11.45
N VAL A 153 11.05 -15.65 10.82
CA VAL A 153 11.68 -15.23 9.57
C VAL A 153 13.11 -14.75 9.87
N SER A 154 14.09 -15.19 9.10
CA SER A 154 15.47 -14.70 9.28
C SER A 154 15.57 -13.22 8.86
N GLU A 155 16.45 -12.45 9.51
CA GLU A 155 16.70 -11.05 9.12
C GLU A 155 17.14 -10.95 7.65
N ALA A 156 17.98 -11.89 7.19
CA ALA A 156 18.43 -11.96 5.81
C ALA A 156 17.29 -12.29 4.83
N GLY A 157 16.38 -13.19 5.19
CA GLY A 157 15.18 -13.47 4.39
C GLY A 157 14.23 -12.29 4.32
N LEU A 158 14.08 -11.55 5.43
CA LEU A 158 13.27 -10.34 5.48
C LEU A 158 13.88 -9.20 4.63
N GLU A 159 15.21 -9.06 4.66
CA GLU A 159 15.92 -8.11 3.80
C GLU A 159 15.79 -8.47 2.32
N ALA A 160 15.88 -9.75 1.99
CA ALA A 160 15.75 -10.22 0.60
C ALA A 160 14.39 -9.86 -0.03
N ILE A 161 13.31 -9.83 0.76
CA ILE A 161 11.97 -9.48 0.26
C ILE A 161 11.69 -7.96 0.24
N LYS A 162 12.63 -7.11 0.64
CA LYS A 162 12.44 -5.65 0.67
C LYS A 162 12.52 -5.00 -0.72
N GLN A 163 13.00 -5.75 -1.72
CA GLN A 163 13.12 -5.27 -3.10
C GLN A 163 11.74 -5.08 -3.75
N ASP A 164 11.58 -4.08 -4.61
CA ASP A 164 10.29 -3.81 -5.27
C ASP A 164 9.85 -5.01 -6.12
N THR A 165 10.75 -5.53 -6.96
CA THR A 165 10.55 -6.74 -7.76
C THR A 165 11.42 -7.86 -7.23
N LEU A 166 10.87 -9.08 -7.16
CA LEU A 166 11.59 -10.27 -6.75
C LEU A 166 11.91 -11.15 -7.95
N GLY A 167 13.06 -11.82 -7.90
CA GLY A 167 13.48 -12.83 -8.87
C GLY A 167 13.24 -14.23 -8.34
N GLU A 168 14.28 -15.07 -8.40
CA GLU A 168 14.25 -16.42 -7.83
C GLU A 168 14.13 -16.40 -6.30
N ARG A 169 13.70 -17.52 -5.72
CA ARG A 169 13.55 -17.68 -4.27
C ARG A 169 14.89 -17.43 -3.54
N PRO A 170 14.95 -16.51 -2.57
CA PRO A 170 16.10 -16.37 -1.69
C PRO A 170 16.38 -17.67 -0.91
N ALA A 171 17.64 -18.03 -0.73
CA ALA A 171 18.03 -19.26 -0.02
C ALA A 171 17.57 -19.26 1.45
N GLU A 172 17.38 -18.07 2.01
CA GLU A 172 16.99 -17.78 3.38
C GLU A 172 15.49 -18.02 3.66
N LEU A 173 14.67 -18.15 2.61
CA LEU A 173 13.25 -18.44 2.73
C LEU A 173 12.98 -19.90 2.38
N SER A 174 12.14 -20.57 3.17
CA SER A 174 11.62 -21.89 2.81
C SER A 174 10.70 -21.83 1.58
N GLU A 175 10.48 -22.97 0.91
CA GLU A 175 9.48 -23.05 -0.17
C GLU A 175 8.08 -22.64 0.30
N LYS A 176 7.70 -22.99 1.55
CA LYS A 176 6.42 -22.62 2.16
C LYS A 176 6.29 -21.11 2.35
N GLN A 177 7.34 -20.44 2.84
CA GLN A 177 7.38 -18.97 2.96
C GLN A 177 7.37 -18.30 1.59
N TRP A 178 8.08 -18.86 0.62
CA TRP A 178 8.13 -18.34 -0.74
C TRP A 178 6.78 -18.38 -1.46
N ALA A 179 6.01 -19.47 -1.28
CA ALA A 179 4.65 -19.55 -1.81
C ALA A 179 3.75 -18.42 -1.29
N VAL A 180 3.89 -18.05 0.00
CA VAL A 180 3.17 -16.91 0.58
C VAL A 180 3.61 -15.58 -0.04
N ILE A 181 4.90 -15.39 -0.30
CA ILE A 181 5.43 -14.18 -0.94
C ILE A 181 4.89 -14.01 -2.36
N LEU A 182 4.96 -15.06 -3.19
CA LEU A 182 4.45 -15.02 -4.57
C LEU A 182 2.96 -14.69 -4.60
N PHE A 183 2.17 -15.39 -3.77
CA PHE A 183 0.74 -15.15 -3.64
C PHE A 183 0.45 -13.70 -3.19
N THR A 184 1.21 -13.20 -2.22
CA THR A 184 1.07 -11.83 -1.71
C THR A 184 1.36 -10.79 -2.78
N ASP A 185 2.39 -11.01 -3.60
CA ASP A 185 2.77 -10.09 -4.69
C ASP A 185 1.69 -9.97 -5.75
N GLU A 186 1.22 -11.11 -6.27
CA GLU A 186 0.19 -11.12 -7.30
C GLU A 186 -1.12 -10.54 -6.78
N MET A 187 -1.58 -10.98 -5.61
CA MET A 187 -2.82 -10.47 -5.02
C MET A 187 -2.76 -8.96 -4.73
N THR A 188 -1.57 -8.44 -4.37
CA THR A 188 -1.40 -7.01 -4.05
C THR A 188 -1.31 -6.14 -5.29
N ARG A 189 -0.51 -6.56 -6.28
CA ARG A 189 -0.18 -5.75 -7.46
C ARG A 189 -1.17 -5.96 -8.62
N ASN A 190 -1.58 -7.21 -8.83
CA ASN A 190 -2.36 -7.62 -9.99
C ASN A 190 -3.83 -7.88 -9.62
N VAL A 191 -4.13 -8.09 -8.33
CA VAL A 191 -5.43 -8.52 -7.78
C VAL A 191 -5.79 -9.96 -8.18
N GLN A 192 -5.63 -10.30 -9.45
CA GLN A 192 -5.71 -11.66 -9.94
C GLN A 192 -4.43 -12.42 -9.59
N VAL A 193 -4.61 -13.59 -8.98
CA VAL A 193 -3.55 -14.56 -8.71
C VAL A 193 -3.60 -15.61 -9.83
N GLU A 194 -2.45 -15.93 -10.40
CA GLU A 194 -2.33 -16.92 -11.46
C GLU A 194 -2.51 -18.34 -10.89
N ASP A 195 -3.03 -19.26 -11.71
CA ASP A 195 -3.30 -20.64 -11.29
C ASP A 195 -2.02 -21.34 -10.79
N GLU A 196 -0.87 -21.08 -11.41
CA GLU A 196 0.43 -21.64 -10.99
C GLU A 196 0.81 -21.20 -9.56
N THR A 197 0.63 -19.92 -9.24
CA THR A 197 0.91 -19.38 -7.91
C THR A 197 -0.05 -19.94 -6.87
N PHE A 198 -1.33 -20.07 -7.22
CA PHE A 198 -2.32 -20.68 -6.34
C PHE A 198 -2.03 -22.17 -6.12
N ASP A 199 -1.70 -22.91 -7.16
CA ASP A 199 -1.36 -24.34 -7.10
C ASP A 199 -0.16 -24.57 -6.18
N ARG A 200 0.89 -23.73 -6.28
CA ARG A 200 2.04 -23.77 -5.37
C ARG A 200 1.63 -23.52 -3.92
N LEU A 201 0.69 -22.61 -3.67
CA LEU A 201 0.17 -22.38 -2.32
C LEU A 201 -0.54 -23.64 -1.78
N ARG A 202 -1.33 -24.33 -2.61
CA ARG A 202 -2.02 -25.58 -2.20
C ARG A 202 -1.07 -26.72 -1.82
N GLU A 203 0.17 -26.71 -2.29
CA GLU A 203 1.16 -27.73 -1.90
C GLU A 203 1.50 -27.69 -0.40
N PHE A 204 1.36 -26.53 0.26
CA PHE A 204 1.83 -26.32 1.63
C PHE A 204 0.73 -26.02 2.66
N PHE A 205 -0.48 -25.70 2.19
CA PHE A 205 -1.54 -25.15 3.01
C PHE A 205 -2.87 -25.86 2.76
N ASN A 206 -3.62 -26.08 3.83
CA ASN A 206 -5.00 -26.55 3.72
C ASN A 206 -5.94 -25.39 3.36
N GLU A 207 -7.19 -25.71 3.04
CA GLU A 207 -8.19 -24.71 2.59
C GLU A 207 -8.43 -23.59 3.61
N GLN A 208 -8.45 -23.90 4.91
CA GLN A 208 -8.62 -22.90 5.95
C GLN A 208 -7.41 -21.94 5.97
N GLU A 209 -6.19 -22.48 5.95
CA GLU A 209 -4.97 -21.66 5.92
C GLU A 209 -4.92 -20.78 4.67
N ILE A 210 -5.32 -21.28 3.50
CA ILE A 210 -5.39 -20.48 2.26
C ILE A 210 -6.37 -19.31 2.40
N VAL A 211 -7.55 -19.55 2.98
CA VAL A 211 -8.53 -18.48 3.26
C VAL A 211 -7.95 -17.46 4.25
N GLU A 212 -7.24 -17.92 5.28
CA GLU A 212 -6.60 -17.04 6.27
C GLU A 212 -5.44 -16.22 5.69
N ILE A 213 -4.63 -16.79 4.79
CA ILE A 213 -3.57 -16.08 4.05
C ILE A 213 -4.21 -15.01 3.16
N THR A 214 -5.23 -15.40 2.39
CA THR A 214 -5.99 -14.48 1.53
C THR A 214 -6.59 -13.33 2.34
N ALA A 215 -7.23 -13.63 3.48
CA ALA A 215 -7.81 -12.64 4.37
C ALA A 215 -6.73 -11.71 4.97
N THR A 216 -5.56 -12.26 5.31
CA THR A 216 -4.41 -11.48 5.81
C THR A 216 -3.93 -10.50 4.75
N VAL A 217 -3.65 -10.98 3.53
CA VAL A 217 -3.18 -10.14 2.42
C VAL A 217 -4.22 -9.09 2.05
N ALA A 218 -5.51 -9.44 1.95
CA ALA A 218 -6.59 -8.48 1.69
C ALA A 218 -6.70 -7.42 2.80
N CYS A 219 -6.64 -7.86 4.05
CA CYS A 219 -6.75 -6.99 5.22
C CYS A 219 -5.62 -5.96 5.24
N TYR A 220 -4.38 -6.38 5.06
CA TYR A 220 -3.25 -5.44 5.06
C TYR A 220 -3.13 -4.64 3.77
N ASN A 221 -3.70 -5.12 2.67
CA ASN A 221 -3.94 -4.29 1.49
C ASN A 221 -4.92 -3.14 1.77
N CYS A 222 -5.92 -3.34 2.63
CA CYS A 222 -6.78 -2.27 3.13
C CYS A 222 -6.02 -1.32 4.08
N VAL A 223 -5.24 -1.88 5.03
CA VAL A 223 -4.42 -1.10 5.98
C VAL A 223 -3.42 -0.21 5.25
N SER A 224 -2.55 -0.78 4.43
CA SER A 224 -1.52 -0.07 3.66
C SER A 224 -2.11 1.04 2.79
N ARG A 225 -3.23 0.79 2.09
CA ARG A 225 -3.91 1.82 1.29
C ARG A 225 -4.44 2.97 2.16
N PHE A 226 -4.98 2.68 3.35
CA PHE A 226 -5.42 3.71 4.29
C PHE A 226 -4.22 4.53 4.83
N LEU A 227 -3.15 3.85 5.24
CA LEU A 227 -1.93 4.47 5.75
C LEU A 227 -1.28 5.39 4.72
N VAL A 228 -1.07 4.90 3.49
CA VAL A 228 -0.41 5.67 2.43
C VAL A 228 -1.29 6.81 1.93
N ALA A 229 -2.60 6.58 1.75
CA ALA A 229 -3.50 7.63 1.24
C ALA A 229 -3.59 8.83 2.20
N LEU A 230 -3.57 8.60 3.51
CA LEU A 230 -3.62 9.66 4.52
C LEU A 230 -2.25 10.08 5.03
N ASP A 231 -1.16 9.39 4.66
CA ASP A 231 0.17 9.60 5.23
C ASP A 231 0.21 9.41 6.76
N VAL A 232 -0.45 8.35 7.25
CA VAL A 232 -0.48 8.02 8.67
C VAL A 232 0.93 7.70 9.15
N GLY A 233 1.36 8.38 10.21
CA GLY A 233 2.70 8.29 10.78
C GLY A 233 3.80 8.93 9.92
N GLU A 234 3.41 9.71 8.91
CA GLU A 234 4.29 10.60 8.15
C GLU A 234 5.46 9.85 7.51
N ARG A 235 5.13 8.76 6.83
CA ARG A 235 6.10 7.82 6.25
C ARG A 235 6.08 7.80 4.72
N ASN A 236 5.24 8.58 4.07
CA ASN A 236 5.28 8.67 2.62
C ASN A 236 6.59 9.32 2.15
N GLY A 237 7.20 8.74 1.12
CA GLY A 237 8.47 9.24 0.57
C GLY A 237 9.69 9.01 1.46
N THR A 238 9.55 8.30 2.59
CA THR A 238 10.70 7.83 3.37
C THR A 238 11.19 6.47 2.87
N ASP A 239 12.26 5.98 3.47
CA ASP A 239 12.74 4.61 3.31
C ASP A 239 12.25 3.71 4.48
N PRO A 240 12.22 2.38 4.30
CA PRO A 240 11.80 1.43 5.35
C PRO A 240 12.65 1.52 6.63
N GLU A 241 13.90 1.97 6.54
CA GLU A 241 14.86 2.13 7.62
C GLU A 241 14.83 3.53 8.25
N ALA A 242 14.06 4.46 7.66
CA ALA A 242 14.00 5.82 8.17
C ALA A 242 13.47 5.80 9.62
N VAL A 243 14.38 5.92 10.57
CA VAL A 243 14.02 6.14 11.97
C VAL A 243 13.54 7.58 12.05
N THR A 244 12.23 7.77 12.16
CA THR A 244 11.69 9.06 12.61
C THR A 244 12.05 9.16 14.09
N GLY A 245 13.20 9.76 14.37
CA GLY A 245 13.59 10.14 15.72
C GLY A 245 12.63 11.20 16.22
N HIS A 246 11.78 10.83 17.16
CA HIS A 246 11.06 11.73 18.06
C HIS A 246 11.25 11.18 19.47
#